data_AF-A0A353VZA1-F1
#
_entry.id   AF-A0A353VZA1-F1
#
_cell.length_a   1.000
_cell.length_b   1.000
_cell.length_c   1.000
_cell.angle_alpha   90.00
_cell.angle_beta   90.00
_cell.angle_gamma   90.00
#
_symmetry.space_group_name_H-M   'P 1'
#
loop_
_entity.id
_entity.type
_entity.pdbx_description
1 polymer ?
#
loop_
_entity_poly.entity_id
_entity_poly.type
_entity_poly.pdbx_seq_one_letter_code
_entity_poly.pdbx_strand_id
1 'polypeptide(L)'
;VEIELDEKMILEFNGVATQVDYVPEYEYEAIGWLLGTIEIGADGTINQTYTGGKSLKLKETWLYGENSPGVLITLTEASIQGNYDAARQSGKGTLSVSWKFLEEAGAGLDYEKYDIKRTFNANFELLAAYSEPNKSRGQIYFEAIGPSVWNITYTGKMYDAEKQEYYIGSNTSVEKNEDWGGVYAFEIKN
;
A
#
# COMPACT_ATOMS: atom_id res chain seq x y z
N VAL A 1 14.25 -21.97 -18.83
CA VAL A 1 12.86 -22.04 -19.31
C VAL A 1 12.56 -20.63 -19.76
N GLU A 2 12.60 -20.38 -21.06
CA GLU A 2 12.03 -19.15 -21.62
C GLU A 2 10.54 -19.17 -21.31
N ILE A 3 10.02 -18.06 -20.76
CA ILE A 3 8.59 -17.85 -20.64
C ILE A 3 8.22 -17.06 -21.90
N GLU A 4 7.68 -17.73 -22.90
CA GLU A 4 6.96 -17.02 -23.98
C GLU A 4 5.57 -16.65 -23.44
N LEU A 5 5.16 -15.38 -23.60
CA LEU A 5 3.81 -14.91 -23.26
C LEU A 5 2.87 -15.24 -24.43
N ASP A 6 2.52 -16.51 -24.58
CA ASP A 6 1.52 -16.93 -25.57
C ASP A 6 0.10 -16.51 -25.15
N GLU A 7 -0.11 -16.29 -23.85
CA GLU A 7 -1.34 -15.84 -23.23
C GLU A 7 -1.06 -14.75 -22.17
N LYS A 8 -2.10 -14.05 -21.74
CA LYS A 8 -2.04 -13.03 -20.68
C LYS A 8 -1.45 -13.64 -19.39
N MET A 9 -0.46 -12.98 -18.80
CA MET A 9 0.11 -13.39 -17.51
C MET A 9 -0.55 -12.63 -16.35
N ILE A 10 -0.78 -13.30 -15.23
CA ILE A 10 -1.31 -12.69 -14.01
C ILE A 10 -0.27 -12.86 -12.90
N LEU A 11 0.12 -11.74 -12.29
CA LEU A 11 0.94 -11.72 -11.09
C LEU A 11 0.02 -11.59 -9.89
N GLU A 12 0.00 -12.56 -8.98
CA GLU A 12 -0.81 -12.52 -7.75
C GLU A 12 0.07 -12.23 -6.53
N PHE A 13 -0.33 -11.27 -5.70
CA PHE A 13 0.42 -10.87 -4.52
C PHE A 13 0.60 -12.04 -3.55
N ASN A 14 1.84 -12.28 -3.14
CA ASN A 14 2.24 -13.41 -2.30
C ASN A 14 3.13 -12.98 -1.11
N GLY A 15 2.96 -11.74 -0.63
CA GLY A 15 3.65 -11.19 0.54
C GLY A 15 4.79 -10.22 0.22
N VAL A 16 5.53 -9.81 1.25
CA VAL A 16 6.69 -8.91 1.13
C VAL A 16 7.99 -9.71 1.15
N ALA A 17 8.97 -9.32 0.32
CA ALA A 17 10.19 -10.10 0.12
C ALA A 17 11.35 -9.73 1.06
N THR A 18 11.32 -8.54 1.64
CA THR A 18 12.39 -8.06 2.52
C THR A 18 11.81 -7.57 3.84
N GLN A 19 12.37 -8.05 4.95
CA GLN A 19 12.10 -7.49 6.28
C GLN A 19 12.41 -6.00 6.24
N VAL A 20 11.36 -5.17 6.31
CA VAL A 20 11.52 -3.77 6.67
C VAL A 20 11.64 -3.77 8.19
N ASP A 21 12.82 -3.40 8.71
CA ASP A 21 13.16 -3.35 10.15
C ASP A 21 12.32 -2.33 10.98
N TYR A 22 11.17 -1.89 10.46
CA TYR A 22 10.28 -0.95 11.11
C TYR A 22 8.83 -1.44 11.02
N VAL A 23 8.26 -1.77 12.18
CA VAL A 23 6.81 -1.97 12.38
C VAL A 23 6.09 -0.67 12.03
N PRO A 24 4.95 -0.70 11.31
CA PRO A 24 4.12 -1.88 11.04
C PRO A 24 4.40 -2.47 9.65
N GLU A 25 4.87 -3.73 9.62
CA GLU A 25 5.09 -4.54 8.42
C GLU A 25 3.85 -4.53 7.48
N TYR A 26 2.65 -4.45 8.06
CA TYR A 26 1.36 -4.38 7.34
C TYR A 26 1.16 -3.15 6.46
N GLU A 27 1.80 -2.02 6.79
CA GLU A 27 1.69 -0.81 5.98
C GLU A 27 2.44 -0.96 4.66
N TYR A 28 3.62 -1.56 4.73
CA TYR A 28 4.41 -1.89 3.56
C TYR A 28 3.69 -2.96 2.74
N GLU A 29 3.06 -3.97 3.37
CA GLU A 29 2.23 -4.96 2.68
C GLU A 29 0.97 -4.40 2.02
N ALA A 30 0.46 -3.26 2.50
CA ALA A 30 -0.83 -2.72 2.07
C ALA A 30 -0.86 -2.49 0.56
N ILE A 31 0.19 -1.96 -0.07
CA ILE A 31 0.19 -1.75 -1.53
C ILE A 31 0.07 -3.05 -2.29
N GLY A 32 0.90 -4.05 -1.96
CA GLY A 32 0.86 -5.34 -2.61
C GLY A 32 -0.51 -6.01 -2.45
N TRP A 33 -1.07 -5.98 -1.22
CA TRP A 33 -2.41 -6.47 -0.96
C TRP A 33 -3.50 -5.69 -1.71
N LEU A 34 -3.43 -4.36 -1.73
CA LEU A 34 -4.43 -3.49 -2.36
C LEU A 34 -4.46 -3.73 -3.88
N LEU A 35 -3.28 -3.80 -4.52
CA LEU A 35 -3.16 -4.20 -5.93
C LEU A 35 -3.72 -5.61 -6.14
N GLY A 36 -3.34 -6.57 -5.28
CA GLY A 36 -3.84 -7.95 -5.29
C GLY A 36 -3.32 -8.75 -6.48
N THR A 37 -3.65 -8.34 -7.70
CA THR A 37 -3.21 -8.98 -8.93
C THR A 37 -2.80 -7.95 -9.97
N ILE A 38 -1.68 -8.17 -10.67
CA ILE A 38 -1.23 -7.34 -11.80
C ILE A 38 -1.27 -8.20 -13.07
N GLU A 39 -2.14 -7.83 -13.99
CA GLU A 39 -2.25 -8.39 -15.34
C GLU A 39 -1.20 -7.82 -16.31
N ILE A 40 -0.56 -8.70 -17.07
CA ILE A 40 0.39 -8.36 -18.13
C ILE A 40 -0.16 -8.91 -19.45
N GLY A 41 -0.32 -8.03 -20.44
CA GLY A 41 -0.76 -8.42 -21.78
C GLY A 41 0.23 -9.37 -22.44
N ALA A 42 -0.22 -10.12 -23.45
CA ALA A 42 0.65 -11.02 -24.21
C ALA A 42 1.81 -10.28 -24.91
N ASP A 43 1.63 -8.99 -25.20
CA ASP A 43 2.66 -8.09 -25.74
C ASP A 43 3.61 -7.53 -24.66
N GLY A 44 3.43 -7.93 -23.40
CA GLY A 44 4.18 -7.42 -22.26
C GLY A 44 3.63 -6.11 -21.67
N THR A 45 2.58 -5.53 -22.24
CA THR A 45 2.02 -4.25 -21.76
C THR A 45 1.36 -4.42 -20.40
N ILE A 46 1.66 -3.49 -19.49
CA ILE A 46 0.98 -3.32 -18.20
C ILE A 46 0.19 -2.01 -18.28
N ASN A 47 -1.13 -2.08 -18.21
CA ASN A 47 -1.98 -0.89 -18.16
C ASN A 47 -3.27 -1.22 -17.38
N GLN A 48 -3.23 -1.03 -16.07
CA GLN A 48 -4.36 -1.35 -15.19
C GLN A 48 -4.69 -0.18 -14.28
N THR A 49 -5.98 -0.03 -14.02
CA THR A 49 -6.53 0.89 -13.04
C THR A 49 -7.38 0.10 -12.07
N TYR A 50 -7.14 0.30 -10.79
CA TYR A 50 -7.88 -0.28 -9.69
C TYR A 50 -8.81 0.79 -9.14
N THR A 51 -10.11 0.55 -9.23
CA THR A 51 -11.11 1.42 -8.61
C THR A 51 -11.12 1.24 -7.10
N GLY A 52 -11.47 2.30 -6.38
CA GLY A 52 -11.58 2.26 -4.93
C GLY A 52 -12.68 1.33 -4.40
N GLY A 53 -12.65 1.11 -3.08
CA GLY A 53 -13.66 0.34 -2.35
C GLY A 53 -13.16 -1.00 -1.81
N LYS A 54 -11.95 -1.44 -2.19
CA LYS A 54 -11.29 -2.57 -1.55
C LYS A 54 -10.80 -2.15 -0.16
N SER A 55 -11.29 -2.84 0.87
CA SER A 55 -10.98 -2.50 2.26
C SER A 55 -10.45 -3.70 3.04
N LEU A 56 -9.48 -3.45 3.91
CA LEU A 56 -8.90 -4.40 4.85
C LEU A 56 -9.06 -3.84 6.26
N LYS A 57 -9.75 -4.57 7.14
CA LYS A 57 -9.79 -4.25 8.57
C LYS A 57 -8.73 -5.05 9.29
N LEU A 58 -7.72 -4.35 9.80
CA LEU A 58 -6.71 -4.90 10.69
C LEU A 58 -7.24 -4.85 12.12
N LYS A 59 -7.07 -5.94 12.87
CA LYS A 59 -7.38 -5.97 14.31
C LYS A 59 -6.34 -5.23 15.15
N GLU A 60 -5.16 -5.03 14.57
CA GLU A 60 -4.08 -4.30 15.20
C GLU A 60 -4.37 -2.80 15.18
N THR A 61 -4.03 -2.17 16.30
CA THR A 61 -4.22 -0.75 16.58
C THR A 61 -2.89 -0.05 16.31
N TRP A 62 -2.89 1.09 15.64
CA TRP A 62 -1.64 1.76 15.28
C TRP A 62 -1.33 2.93 16.21
N LEU A 63 -2.36 3.66 16.61
CA LEU A 63 -2.19 4.92 17.35
C LEU A 63 -2.77 4.87 18.76
N TYR A 64 -3.88 4.16 18.98
CA TYR A 64 -4.60 4.19 20.26
C TYR A 64 -4.32 2.99 21.18
N GLY A 65 -3.48 2.04 20.76
CA GLY A 65 -3.15 0.85 21.56
C GLY A 65 -4.35 -0.07 21.83
N GLU A 66 -4.28 -0.88 22.89
CA GLU A 66 -5.21 -2.01 23.19
C GLU A 66 -6.71 -1.68 23.20
N ASN A 67 -7.10 -0.40 23.31
CA ASN A 67 -8.50 0.02 23.37
C ASN A 67 -9.13 0.37 22.01
N SER A 68 -8.37 0.32 20.91
CA SER A 68 -8.91 0.62 19.58
C SER A 68 -9.62 -0.59 18.94
N PRO A 69 -10.72 -0.36 18.18
CA PRO A 69 -11.43 -1.41 17.44
C PRO A 69 -10.67 -1.89 16.18
N GLY A 70 -9.43 -1.42 15.98
CA GLY A 70 -8.54 -1.74 14.86
C GLY A 70 -8.53 -0.66 13.77
N VAL A 71 -7.69 -0.88 12.76
CA VAL A 71 -7.49 0.06 11.63
C VAL A 71 -8.20 -0.43 10.39
N LEU A 72 -8.95 0.46 9.72
CA LEU A 72 -9.52 0.22 8.40
C LEU A 72 -8.66 0.86 7.31
N ILE A 73 -8.08 0.03 6.45
CA ILE A 73 -7.37 0.45 5.25
C ILE A 73 -8.33 0.35 4.07
N THR A 74 -8.40 1.38 3.21
CA THR A 74 -9.26 1.37 2.02
C THR A 74 -8.53 1.93 0.81
N LEU A 75 -8.50 1.18 -0.29
CA LEU A 75 -8.05 1.67 -1.58
C LEU A 75 -9.03 2.73 -2.08
N THR A 76 -8.50 3.90 -2.45
CA THR A 76 -9.27 4.93 -3.15
C THR A 76 -9.13 4.77 -4.66
N GLU A 77 -7.90 4.57 -5.12
CA GLU A 77 -7.58 4.27 -6.52
C GLU A 77 -6.12 3.79 -6.61
N ALA A 78 -5.82 3.02 -7.65
CA ALA A 78 -4.44 2.80 -8.06
C ALA A 78 -4.34 2.71 -9.59
N SER A 79 -3.17 3.02 -10.14
CA SER A 79 -2.84 2.85 -11.54
C SER A 79 -1.43 2.30 -11.66
N ILE A 80 -1.28 1.28 -12.50
CA ILE A 80 0.02 0.71 -12.88
C ILE A 80 0.14 0.72 -14.40
N GLN A 81 1.21 1.33 -14.88
CA GLN A 81 1.50 1.48 -16.32
C GLN A 81 2.96 1.13 -16.59
N GLY A 82 3.24 0.25 -17.54
CA GLY A 82 4.61 -0.19 -17.81
C GLY A 82 4.69 -1.28 -18.85
N ASN A 83 5.85 -1.92 -18.93
CA ASN A 83 6.09 -3.06 -19.81
C ASN A 83 6.92 -4.13 -19.10
N TYR A 84 6.68 -5.38 -19.48
CA TYR A 84 7.42 -6.56 -19.05
C TYR A 84 8.00 -7.28 -20.27
N ASP A 85 9.30 -7.55 -20.22
CA ASP A 85 10.06 -8.30 -21.20
C ASP A 85 10.22 -9.74 -20.68
N ALA A 86 9.45 -10.66 -21.25
CA ALA A 86 9.43 -12.06 -20.81
C ALA A 86 10.74 -12.81 -21.11
N ALA A 87 11.44 -12.44 -22.19
CA ALA A 87 12.75 -13.00 -22.52
C ALA A 87 13.80 -12.61 -21.47
N ARG A 88 13.70 -11.39 -20.93
CA ARG A 88 14.57 -10.90 -19.85
C ARG A 88 14.00 -11.12 -18.44
N GLN A 89 12.80 -11.67 -18.33
CA GLN A 89 12.03 -11.81 -17.09
C GLN A 89 12.06 -10.56 -16.20
N SER A 90 11.90 -9.39 -16.81
CA SER A 90 12.02 -8.11 -16.12
C SER A 90 11.08 -7.07 -16.73
N GLY A 91 10.72 -6.06 -15.95
CA GLY A 91 9.84 -5.00 -16.40
C GLY A 91 10.05 -3.72 -15.64
N LYS A 92 9.44 -2.65 -16.14
CA LYS A 92 9.49 -1.34 -15.48
C LYS A 92 8.30 -0.49 -15.87
N GLY A 93 7.99 0.48 -15.01
CA GLY A 93 6.90 1.41 -15.27
C GLY A 93 6.68 2.38 -14.13
N THR A 94 5.45 2.89 -14.05
CA THR A 94 4.99 3.81 -13.02
C THR A 94 3.83 3.20 -12.23
N LEU A 95 3.82 3.49 -10.94
CA LEU A 95 2.79 3.13 -9.99
C LEU A 95 2.26 4.42 -9.34
N SER A 96 0.94 4.57 -9.29
CA SER A 96 0.26 5.57 -8.47
C SER A 96 -0.76 4.86 -7.60
N VAL A 97 -0.74 5.10 -6.29
CA VAL A 97 -1.69 4.50 -5.33
C VAL A 97 -2.19 5.59 -4.40
N SER A 98 -3.49 5.67 -4.23
CA SER A 98 -4.14 6.50 -3.23
C SER A 98 -5.01 5.63 -2.32
N TRP A 99 -4.84 5.75 -1.01
CA TRP A 99 -5.58 4.96 -0.03
C TRP A 99 -5.81 5.75 1.25
N LYS A 100 -6.66 5.20 2.10
CA LYS A 100 -7.05 5.80 3.38
C LYS A 100 -6.83 4.83 4.53
N PHE A 101 -6.32 5.33 5.64
CA PHE A 101 -6.38 4.70 6.95
C PHE A 101 -7.41 5.41 7.83
N LEU A 102 -8.19 4.62 8.55
CA LEU A 102 -9.12 5.11 9.55
C LEU A 102 -8.98 4.29 10.83
N GLU A 103 -8.67 4.96 11.93
CA GLU A 103 -8.70 4.41 13.28
C GLU A 103 -9.53 5.35 14.16
N GLU A 104 -10.47 4.83 14.94
CA GLU A 104 -11.34 5.63 15.80
C GLU A 104 -11.66 4.92 17.12
N ALA A 105 -11.73 5.66 18.21
CA ALA A 105 -12.00 5.14 19.54
C ALA A 105 -12.77 6.15 20.40
N GLY A 106 -13.37 5.68 21.50
CA GLY A 106 -14.08 6.53 22.45
C GLY A 106 -15.44 7.05 21.97
N ALA A 107 -16.03 7.95 22.77
CA ALA A 107 -17.32 8.58 22.48
C ALA A 107 -17.44 9.93 23.20
N GLY A 108 -18.29 10.83 22.69
CA GLY A 108 -18.53 12.13 23.32
C GLY A 108 -17.27 13.01 23.33
N LEU A 109 -16.92 13.57 24.48
CA LEU A 109 -15.72 14.42 24.65
C LEU A 109 -14.40 13.63 24.65
N ASP A 110 -14.45 12.31 24.82
CA ASP A 110 -13.28 11.43 24.79
C ASP A 110 -13.22 10.65 23.47
N TYR A 111 -13.95 11.09 22.44
CA TYR A 111 -13.83 10.57 21.09
C TYR A 111 -12.49 10.97 20.48
N GLU A 112 -11.81 10.02 19.85
CA GLU A 112 -10.58 10.24 19.10
C GLU A 112 -10.65 9.52 17.76
N LYS A 113 -10.19 10.19 16.70
CA LYS A 113 -10.14 9.63 15.34
C LYS A 113 -8.89 10.10 14.59
N TYR A 114 -8.21 9.16 13.95
CA TYR A 114 -7.21 9.41 12.92
C TYR A 114 -7.75 9.02 11.54
N ASP A 115 -7.81 10.00 10.64
CA ASP A 115 -8.21 9.84 9.23
C ASP A 115 -7.01 10.25 8.37
N ILE A 116 -6.28 9.26 7.84
CA ILE A 116 -5.05 9.49 7.08
C ILE A 116 -5.29 9.15 5.62
N LYS A 117 -5.17 10.14 4.73
CA LYS A 117 -5.24 9.93 3.27
C LYS A 117 -3.84 9.99 2.69
N ARG A 118 -3.45 8.92 1.99
CA ARG A 118 -2.13 8.79 1.40
C ARG A 118 -2.21 8.78 -0.11
N THR A 119 -1.19 9.37 -0.72
CA THR A 119 -0.90 9.25 -2.14
C THR A 119 0.56 8.85 -2.28
N PHE A 120 0.83 7.84 -3.09
CA PHE A 120 2.15 7.32 -3.39
C PHE A 120 2.35 7.27 -4.90
N ASN A 121 3.47 7.78 -5.37
CA ASN A 121 3.86 7.69 -6.76
C ASN A 121 5.28 7.17 -6.84
N ALA A 122 5.51 6.14 -7.65
CA ALA A 122 6.82 5.53 -7.80
C ALA A 122 7.06 5.10 -9.24
N ASN A 123 8.34 5.01 -9.60
CA ASN A 123 8.73 4.11 -10.67
C ASN A 123 8.88 2.72 -10.06
N PHE A 124 8.45 1.70 -10.80
CA PHE A 124 8.62 0.32 -10.36
C PHE A 124 9.56 -0.46 -11.28
N GLU A 125 10.18 -1.48 -10.72
CA GLU A 125 10.91 -2.52 -11.44
C GLU A 125 10.32 -3.90 -11.11
N LEU A 126 10.16 -4.73 -12.13
CA LEU A 126 9.84 -6.15 -12.00
C LEU A 126 11.13 -6.92 -12.23
N LEU A 127 11.54 -7.73 -11.25
CA LEU A 127 12.77 -8.50 -11.28
C LEU A 127 12.49 -9.93 -10.84
N ALA A 128 13.15 -10.91 -11.44
CA ALA A 128 13.00 -12.29 -11.02
C ALA A 128 13.55 -12.52 -9.59
N ALA A 129 12.82 -13.29 -8.78
CA ALA A 129 13.08 -13.50 -7.35
C ALA A 129 14.20 -14.52 -7.05
N TYR A 130 15.34 -14.44 -7.75
CA TYR A 130 16.38 -15.50 -7.76
C TYR A 130 17.16 -15.71 -6.44
N SER A 131 17.01 -14.85 -5.44
CA SER A 131 17.85 -14.82 -4.24
C SER A 131 17.33 -15.60 -3.02
N GLU A 132 16.10 -16.13 -3.05
CA GLU A 132 15.50 -16.81 -1.89
C GLU A 132 15.33 -18.34 -2.09
N PRO A 133 15.93 -19.21 -1.24
CA PRO A 133 15.93 -20.66 -1.42
C PRO A 133 14.55 -21.33 -1.50
N ASN A 134 13.51 -20.69 -0.97
CA ASN A 134 12.14 -21.20 -0.91
C ASN A 134 11.17 -20.51 -1.90
N LYS A 135 11.62 -19.49 -2.63
CA LYS A 135 10.83 -18.74 -3.61
C LYS A 135 11.23 -19.20 -5.01
N SER A 136 10.58 -20.28 -5.43
CA SER A 136 10.86 -20.99 -6.68
C SER A 136 10.66 -20.11 -7.93
N ARG A 137 11.04 -20.65 -9.11
CA ARG A 137 11.01 -20.07 -10.47
C ARG A 137 9.67 -19.46 -10.95
N GLY A 138 8.65 -19.35 -10.10
CA GLY A 138 7.35 -18.76 -10.37
C GLY A 138 7.09 -17.47 -9.60
N GLN A 139 8.12 -16.77 -9.10
CA GLN A 139 7.94 -15.51 -8.36
C GLN A 139 8.72 -14.34 -8.98
N ILE A 140 8.10 -13.17 -8.94
CA ILE A 140 8.63 -11.89 -9.40
C ILE A 140 8.59 -10.90 -8.23
N TYR A 141 9.70 -10.19 -8.04
CA TYR A 141 9.75 -9.01 -7.18
C TYR A 141 9.26 -7.80 -7.95
N PHE A 142 8.28 -7.13 -7.36
CA PHE A 142 7.84 -5.80 -7.75
C PHE A 142 8.48 -4.84 -6.74
N GLU A 143 9.49 -4.09 -7.16
CA GLU A 143 10.11 -3.04 -6.35
C GLU A 143 9.50 -1.69 -6.75
N ALA A 144 8.97 -0.95 -5.79
CA ALA A 144 8.45 0.39 -6.03
C ALA A 144 8.82 1.30 -4.85
N ILE A 145 9.65 2.30 -5.15
CA ILE A 145 10.11 3.31 -4.19
C ILE A 145 9.91 4.69 -4.82
N GLY A 146 9.37 5.62 -4.04
CA GLY A 146 9.12 6.98 -4.50
C GLY A 146 8.40 7.85 -3.47
N PRO A 147 8.03 9.08 -3.87
CA PRO A 147 7.40 10.03 -2.97
C PRO A 147 6.02 9.59 -2.49
N SER A 148 5.79 9.80 -1.19
CA SER A 148 4.50 9.65 -0.54
C SER A 148 4.09 10.93 0.18
N VAL A 149 2.80 11.29 0.08
CA VAL A 149 2.20 12.44 0.76
C VAL A 149 1.06 11.96 1.64
N TRP A 150 1.10 12.30 2.93
CA TRP A 150 0.13 11.87 3.92
C TRP A 150 -0.62 13.10 4.45
N ASN A 151 -1.92 13.12 4.25
CA ASN A 151 -2.81 14.10 4.86
C ASN A 151 -3.41 13.47 6.11
N ILE A 152 -2.96 13.92 7.27
CA ILE A 152 -3.30 13.33 8.56
C ILE A 152 -4.28 14.26 9.25
N THR A 153 -5.52 13.83 9.42
CA THR A 153 -6.51 14.56 10.22
C THR A 153 -6.72 13.83 11.54
N TYR A 154 -6.32 14.47 12.65
CA TYR A 154 -6.72 14.05 13.99
C TYR A 154 -7.98 14.80 14.40
N THR A 155 -8.96 14.08 14.93
CA THR A 155 -10.13 14.65 15.61
C THR A 155 -10.14 14.14 17.03
N GLY A 156 -10.26 15.04 18.01
CA GLY A 156 -10.31 14.64 19.41
C GLY A 156 -10.49 15.80 20.37
N LYS A 157 -10.19 15.55 21.64
CA LYS A 157 -10.38 16.51 22.73
C LYS A 157 -9.34 17.63 22.66
N MET A 158 -9.82 18.85 22.51
CA MET A 158 -9.00 20.06 22.46
C MET A 158 -9.40 21.01 23.60
N TYR A 159 -8.45 21.80 24.08
CA TYR A 159 -8.68 22.80 25.14
C TYR A 159 -8.69 24.21 24.55
N ASP A 160 -9.76 24.96 24.79
CA ASP A 160 -9.86 26.39 24.49
C ASP A 160 -9.38 27.19 25.72
N ALA A 161 -8.21 27.81 25.61
CA ALA A 161 -7.63 28.57 26.71
C ALA A 161 -8.39 29.87 27.03
N GLU A 162 -9.10 30.46 26.06
CA GLU A 162 -9.87 31.69 26.25
C GLU A 162 -11.19 31.40 26.97
N LYS A 163 -11.83 30.28 26.64
CA LYS A 163 -13.08 29.85 27.27
C LYS A 163 -12.88 28.97 28.50
N GLN A 164 -11.68 28.45 28.73
CA GLN A 164 -11.36 27.48 29.78
C GLN A 164 -12.19 26.19 29.70
N GLU A 165 -12.49 25.73 28.48
CA GLU A 165 -13.38 24.61 28.23
C GLU A 165 -12.76 23.60 27.25
N TYR A 166 -13.18 22.34 27.35
CA TYR A 166 -12.83 21.30 26.39
C TYR A 166 -13.92 21.14 25.35
N TYR A 167 -13.50 20.88 24.10
CA TYR A 167 -14.41 20.61 22.99
C TYR A 167 -13.79 19.57 22.05
N ILE A 168 -14.61 18.99 21.17
CA ILE A 168 -14.12 18.15 20.08
C ILE A 168 -13.70 19.06 18.93
N GLY A 169 -12.43 19.00 18.57
CA GLY A 169 -11.87 19.73 17.44
C GLY A 169 -11.09 18.82 16.51
N SER A 170 -10.70 19.37 15.36
CA SER A 170 -9.92 18.65 14.36
C SER A 170 -8.75 19.48 13.88
N ASN A 171 -7.59 18.85 13.71
CA ASN A 171 -6.42 19.46 13.10
C ASN A 171 -5.91 18.57 11.96
N THR A 172 -5.44 19.20 10.88
CA THR A 172 -4.87 18.50 9.73
C THR A 172 -3.44 18.94 9.51
N SER A 173 -2.54 17.96 9.38
CA SER A 173 -1.16 18.16 8.97
C SER A 173 -0.88 17.42 7.66
N VAL A 174 0.16 17.85 6.96
CA VAL A 174 0.67 17.20 5.76
C VAL A 174 2.09 16.75 6.02
N GLU A 175 2.34 15.46 5.84
CA GLU A 175 3.67 14.86 5.89
C GLU A 175 4.08 14.45 4.47
N LYS A 176 5.36 14.66 4.15
CA LYS A 176 5.94 14.29 2.86
C LYS A 176 7.15 13.41 3.12
N ASN A 177 7.14 12.23 2.51
CA ASN A 177 8.22 11.25 2.59
C ASN A 177 8.77 11.05 1.18
N GLU A 178 10.02 11.43 0.94
CA GLU A 178 10.61 11.42 -0.41
C GLU A 178 10.94 10.00 -0.89
N ASP A 179 11.41 9.14 0.02
CA ASP A 179 11.77 7.75 -0.25
C ASP A 179 10.92 6.82 0.62
N TRP A 180 9.75 6.43 0.09
CA TRP A 180 8.88 5.46 0.73
C TRP A 180 8.51 4.35 -0.27
N GLY A 181 8.16 3.17 0.20
CA GLY A 181 7.84 2.02 -0.65
C GLY A 181 8.54 0.75 -0.21
N GLY A 182 8.61 -0.24 -1.09
CA GLY A 182 9.18 -1.55 -0.75
C GLY A 182 9.29 -2.53 -1.91
N VAL A 183 9.70 -3.75 -1.57
CA VAL A 183 9.84 -4.88 -2.50
C VAL A 183 8.79 -5.94 -2.18
N TYR A 184 7.91 -6.17 -3.13
CA TYR A 184 6.72 -7.02 -3.01
C TYR A 184 6.93 -8.30 -3.79
N ALA A 185 6.62 -9.45 -3.20
CA ALA A 185 6.64 -10.73 -3.90
C ALA A 185 5.29 -10.99 -4.57
N PHE A 186 5.33 -11.30 -5.86
CA PHE A 186 4.20 -11.77 -6.63
C PHE A 186 4.49 -13.16 -7.19
N GLU A 187 3.48 -14.01 -7.23
CA GLU A 187 3.51 -15.32 -7.88
C GLU A 187 2.91 -15.23 -9.29
N ILE A 188 3.53 -15.88 -10.26
CA ILE A 188 3.01 -16.01 -11.61
C ILE A 188 1.91 -17.06 -11.60
N LYS A 189 0.68 -16.67 -11.96
CA LYS A 189 -0.46 -17.56 -12.21
C LYS A 189 -0.68 -17.68 -13.72
N ASN A 190 -0.69 -18.91 -14.21
CA ASN A 190 -1.09 -19.29 -15.57
C ASN A 190 -2.54 -19.76 -15.57
#